data_AF-A0AAU8WIN8-F1
#
_entry.id   AF-A0AAU8WIN8-F1
#
_cell.length_a   1.000
_cell.length_b   1.000
_cell.length_c   1.000
_cell.angle_alpha   90.00
_cell.angle_beta   90.00
_cell.angle_gamma   90.00
#
_symmetry.space_group_name_H-M   'P 1'
#
loop_
_entity.id
_entity.type
_entity.pdbx_description
1 polymer ?
#
loop_
_entity_poly.entity_id
_entity_poly.type
_entity_poly.pdbx_seq_one_letter_code
_entity_poly.pdbx_strand_id
1 'polypeptide(L)'
;MARQMAANRTQIIAGWCVQRMQHGEQWAWMIVVLAAMLGQIGLPGGGFGFGWHYNGAGTPGRKGVILSGFSGSTSIPPVHDNSDYKGYSSTIPIARFIDAILEPGKVINWNGKSVKLPPLKMCIFAGTNPFHRHQQINRIIEGWRKLETVIAIDNQWTSTCRFADIVLPATTQFERNDLDQYGNHSNRGIIAMKQVVPPQFEARNDFDIFRELCRRFNREEAFTEGLDEMGWLKRIWQEGVQQGKGRGVHLPAFDDFWNNKEYVEFDHPQMFVRHQAFREDPDLEPLGTPSGLIEIYSKTIADMNYDDCQGHPMWFEKIERSHGGPGSQKYPLHLQSVHPDFRLHSQLCESETLRQQYTVAGKEPVFINPQDASARGIRNGDVVRVFNARGQVLAGAVVSDRYAPGVARIHEGAWYDPDKGGEPGALCKYGNPNVLTIDIGTSQLAQLFSRELDDEQLTQIASAQMAEWFSLLKSEPPLTAAVNALENRIAALTVRDDARLELAADFCGLFLMTDKQAALPYASAYKQDEQEIKRLLVEAGMETSGNFNESADHLAIYLELLSHLHFSLGEGTVPARRIDSLRQKTLTALRQWLPEFAARCRQYDSFGFYAALSQLLLVLVECDHQNR
;
A
#
# COMPACT_ATOMS: atom_id res chain seq x y z
N MET A 1 -15.68 -16.06 -26.91
CA MET A 1 -15.35 -15.33 -25.67
C MET A 1 -16.00 -13.96 -25.59
N ALA A 2 -15.61 -12.93 -26.37
CA ALA A 2 -16.17 -11.57 -26.23
C ALA A 2 -17.72 -11.52 -26.25
N ARG A 3 -18.36 -12.15 -27.24
CA ARG A 3 -19.84 -12.27 -27.30
C ARG A 3 -20.45 -13.00 -26.10
N GLN A 4 -19.76 -14.00 -25.54
CA GLN A 4 -20.22 -14.74 -24.37
C GLN A 4 -20.18 -13.86 -23.11
N MET A 5 -19.10 -13.09 -22.93
CA MET A 5 -18.98 -12.15 -21.81
C MET A 5 -20.07 -11.07 -21.87
N ALA A 6 -20.34 -10.52 -23.06
CA ALA A 6 -21.37 -9.50 -23.24
C ALA A 6 -22.80 -10.03 -23.05
N ALA A 7 -23.06 -11.29 -23.43
CA ALA A 7 -24.39 -11.89 -23.35
C ALA A 7 -24.80 -12.35 -21.94
N ASN A 8 -23.88 -12.37 -20.98
CA ASN A 8 -24.11 -12.95 -19.65
C ASN A 8 -23.62 -12.01 -18.54
N ARG A 9 -24.13 -12.21 -17.31
CA ARG A 9 -23.51 -11.64 -16.11
C ARG A 9 -22.10 -12.22 -15.97
N THR A 10 -21.09 -11.37 -16.06
CA THR A 10 -19.68 -11.75 -16.14
C THR A 10 -18.87 -11.01 -15.09
N GLN A 11 -18.21 -11.78 -14.23
CA GLN A 11 -17.19 -11.31 -13.31
C GLN A 11 -15.80 -11.58 -13.90
N ILE A 12 -14.99 -10.54 -14.07
CA ILE A 12 -13.58 -10.69 -14.43
C ILE A 12 -12.76 -10.81 -13.13
N ILE A 13 -12.10 -11.95 -12.93
CA ILE A 13 -11.18 -12.17 -11.81
C ILE A 13 -9.76 -12.17 -12.36
N ALA A 14 -9.04 -11.06 -12.16
CA ALA A 14 -7.69 -10.86 -12.68
C ALA A 14 -6.64 -11.16 -11.62
N GLY A 15 -5.68 -12.04 -11.97
CA GLY A 15 -4.52 -12.34 -11.14
C GLY A 15 -3.40 -11.30 -11.26
N TRP A 16 -2.47 -11.30 -10.31
CA TRP A 16 -1.33 -10.37 -10.28
C TRP A 16 -0.08 -10.83 -11.06
N CYS A 17 -0.09 -11.99 -11.69
CA CYS A 17 1.10 -12.47 -12.42
C CYS A 17 1.44 -11.60 -13.64
N VAL A 18 0.43 -11.19 -14.42
CA VAL A 18 0.63 -10.52 -15.72
C VAL A 18 1.22 -9.12 -15.56
N GLN A 19 0.90 -8.45 -14.46
CA GLN A 19 1.44 -7.13 -14.14
C GLN A 19 2.86 -7.19 -13.55
N ARG A 20 3.41 -8.38 -13.24
CA ARG A 20 4.83 -8.60 -12.90
C ARG A 20 5.71 -8.80 -14.14
N MET A 21 5.55 -7.93 -15.13
CA MET A 21 6.25 -7.97 -16.42
C MET A 21 6.48 -6.56 -16.94
N GLN A 22 7.32 -6.41 -17.96
CA GLN A 22 7.53 -5.13 -18.64
C GLN A 22 6.19 -4.60 -19.22
N HIS A 23 5.89 -3.34 -18.94
CA HIS A 23 4.63 -2.64 -19.24
C HIS A 23 3.40 -3.28 -18.56
N GLY A 24 3.56 -3.76 -17.32
CA GLY A 24 2.52 -4.45 -16.54
C GLY A 24 1.28 -3.61 -16.22
N GLU A 25 1.39 -2.29 -16.24
CA GLU A 25 0.32 -1.31 -16.03
C GLU A 25 -0.77 -1.45 -17.09
N GLN A 26 -0.38 -1.75 -18.33
CA GLN A 26 -1.27 -1.89 -19.48
C GLN A 26 -2.30 -3.02 -19.27
N TRP A 27 -1.89 -4.09 -18.59
CA TRP A 27 -2.78 -5.22 -18.27
C TRP A 27 -3.91 -4.79 -17.34
N ALA A 28 -3.58 -4.16 -16.21
CA ALA A 28 -4.57 -3.75 -15.22
C ALA A 28 -5.53 -2.71 -15.82
N TRP A 29 -4.99 -1.73 -16.55
CA TRP A 29 -5.78 -0.68 -17.18
C TRP A 29 -6.74 -1.24 -18.23
N MET A 30 -6.27 -2.13 -19.12
CA MET A 30 -7.13 -2.72 -20.15
C MET A 30 -8.23 -3.63 -19.58
N ILE A 31 -7.98 -4.31 -18.45
CA ILE A 31 -9.02 -5.08 -17.75
C ILE A 31 -10.16 -4.16 -17.28
N VAL A 32 -9.84 -3.00 -16.71
CA VAL A 32 -10.84 -2.02 -16.27
C VAL A 32 -11.61 -1.46 -17.47
N VAL A 33 -10.92 -1.12 -18.56
CA VAL A 33 -11.57 -0.65 -19.80
C VAL A 33 -12.52 -1.71 -20.37
N LEU A 34 -12.09 -2.97 -20.44
CA LEU A 34 -12.96 -4.07 -20.90
C LEU A 34 -14.18 -4.23 -19.99
N ALA A 35 -14.01 -4.16 -18.68
CA ALA A 35 -15.11 -4.24 -17.72
C ALA A 35 -16.10 -3.08 -17.86
N ALA A 36 -15.59 -1.87 -18.12
CA ALA A 36 -16.42 -0.69 -18.40
C ALA A 36 -17.21 -0.88 -19.70
N MET A 37 -16.59 -1.40 -20.77
CA MET A 37 -17.27 -1.71 -22.03
C MET A 37 -18.37 -2.76 -21.88
N LEU A 38 -18.22 -3.71 -20.96
CA LEU A 38 -19.28 -4.69 -20.66
C LEU A 38 -20.46 -4.07 -19.92
N GLY A 39 -20.29 -2.90 -19.28
CA GLY A 39 -21.37 -2.14 -18.64
C GLY A 39 -21.90 -2.74 -17.33
N GLN A 40 -21.19 -3.70 -16.74
CA GLN A 40 -21.66 -4.48 -15.58
C GLN A 40 -20.99 -4.10 -14.25
N ILE A 41 -20.09 -3.10 -14.24
CA ILE A 41 -19.46 -2.59 -13.00
C ILE A 41 -20.56 -2.10 -12.05
N GLY A 42 -20.47 -2.50 -10.78
CA GLY A 42 -21.42 -2.16 -9.72
C GLY A 42 -22.63 -3.10 -9.60
N LEU A 43 -22.76 -4.11 -10.46
CA LEU A 43 -23.83 -5.12 -10.32
C LEU A 43 -23.35 -6.34 -9.50
N PRO A 44 -24.23 -7.00 -8.73
CA PRO A 44 -23.89 -8.24 -8.03
C PRO A 44 -23.35 -9.32 -8.98
N GLY A 45 -22.11 -9.79 -8.75
CA GLY A 45 -21.46 -10.79 -9.61
C GLY A 45 -21.08 -10.28 -11.00
N GLY A 46 -21.04 -8.96 -11.22
CA GLY A 46 -20.59 -8.32 -12.46
C GLY A 46 -19.40 -7.39 -12.22
N GLY A 47 -18.69 -7.06 -13.31
CA GLY A 47 -17.56 -6.13 -13.27
C GLY A 47 -16.22 -6.85 -13.17
N PHE A 48 -15.29 -6.30 -12.40
CA PHE A 48 -13.91 -6.80 -12.31
C PHE A 48 -13.40 -6.86 -10.88
N GLY A 49 -12.30 -7.57 -10.71
CA GLY A 49 -11.71 -7.80 -9.42
C GLY A 49 -10.28 -8.28 -9.48
N PHE A 50 -9.40 -7.62 -8.72
CA PHE A 50 -7.99 -7.99 -8.63
C PHE A 50 -7.64 -8.76 -7.34
N GLY A 51 -8.53 -8.86 -6.36
CA GLY A 51 -8.18 -9.36 -5.01
C GLY A 51 -8.57 -10.80 -4.67
N TRP A 52 -9.54 -11.40 -5.37
CA TRP A 52 -10.20 -12.67 -4.94
C TRP A 52 -9.28 -13.86 -4.71
N HIS A 53 -8.10 -13.87 -5.32
CA HIS A 53 -7.10 -14.92 -5.17
C HIS A 53 -6.15 -14.70 -3.98
N TYR A 54 -6.36 -13.64 -3.19
CA TYR A 54 -5.47 -13.19 -2.12
C TYR A 54 -6.21 -13.04 -0.79
N ASN A 55 -5.63 -13.60 0.28
CA ASN A 55 -6.00 -13.39 1.69
C ASN A 55 -7.49 -13.48 2.05
N GLY A 56 -8.25 -14.30 1.33
CA GLY A 56 -9.69 -14.50 1.59
C GLY A 56 -10.58 -13.34 1.12
N ALA A 57 -10.10 -12.51 0.20
CA ALA A 57 -10.92 -11.45 -0.41
C ALA A 57 -12.21 -12.04 -1.00
N GLY A 58 -13.34 -11.35 -0.74
CA GLY A 58 -14.68 -11.85 -1.07
C GLY A 58 -15.35 -12.59 0.09
N THR A 59 -14.64 -12.89 1.18
CA THR A 59 -15.27 -13.29 2.44
C THR A 59 -15.98 -12.09 3.04
N PRO A 60 -17.25 -12.21 3.46
CA PRO A 60 -17.99 -11.12 4.10
C PRO A 60 -17.24 -10.54 5.30
N GLY A 61 -17.09 -9.21 5.30
CA GLY A 61 -16.52 -8.45 6.41
C GLY A 61 -17.45 -8.44 7.61
N ARG A 62 -16.89 -8.31 8.81
CA ARG A 62 -17.61 -8.14 10.07
C ARG A 62 -17.27 -6.82 10.71
N LYS A 63 -18.23 -6.30 11.48
CA LYS A 63 -18.03 -5.11 12.32
C LYS A 63 -17.24 -5.51 13.57
N GLY A 64 -15.93 -5.33 13.51
CA GLY A 64 -15.00 -5.66 14.59
C GLY A 64 -14.10 -4.49 14.99
N VAL A 65 -13.21 -4.77 15.92
CA VAL A 65 -12.06 -3.91 16.22
C VAL A 65 -10.90 -4.25 15.27
N ILE A 66 -9.97 -3.33 15.11
CA ILE A 66 -8.69 -3.52 14.43
C ILE A 66 -7.61 -3.32 15.48
N LEU A 67 -6.74 -4.31 15.65
CA LEU A 67 -5.62 -4.22 16.58
C LEU A 67 -4.66 -3.10 16.14
N SER A 68 -4.21 -2.31 17.11
CA SER A 68 -3.08 -1.41 16.92
C SER A 68 -1.76 -2.19 16.84
N GLY A 69 -0.74 -1.56 16.26
CA GLY A 69 0.63 -2.06 16.29
C GLY A 69 1.54 -1.12 17.08
N PHE A 70 2.84 -1.41 17.09
CA PHE A 70 3.85 -0.48 17.60
C PHE A 70 3.83 0.84 16.81
N SER A 71 4.03 1.96 17.50
CA SER A 71 4.28 3.24 16.83
C SER A 71 5.58 3.19 16.06
N GLY A 72 5.57 3.67 14.82
CA GLY A 72 6.79 3.87 14.03
C GLY A 72 7.59 5.11 14.44
N SER A 73 7.02 5.98 15.28
CA SER A 73 7.63 7.23 15.77
C SER A 73 7.88 7.18 17.27
N THR A 74 8.94 7.86 17.72
CA THR A 74 9.32 7.97 19.13
C THR A 74 9.26 9.43 19.58
N SER A 75 8.95 9.67 20.86
CA SER A 75 8.89 11.02 21.45
C SER A 75 10.25 11.67 21.68
N ILE A 76 11.34 10.96 21.41
CA ILE A 76 12.72 11.45 21.57
C ILE A 76 13.34 11.77 20.19
N PRO A 77 14.15 12.83 20.09
CA PRO A 77 14.87 13.12 18.85
C PRO A 77 15.94 12.04 18.56
N PRO A 78 16.26 11.80 17.29
CA PRO A 78 17.32 10.87 16.90
C PRO A 78 18.68 11.30 17.47
N VAL A 79 19.59 10.34 17.67
CA VAL A 79 20.97 10.63 18.13
C VAL A 79 21.73 11.46 17.10
N HIS A 80 21.47 11.20 15.83
CA HIS A 80 21.98 11.97 14.70
C HIS A 80 20.79 12.51 13.93
N ASP A 81 20.49 13.78 14.16
CA ASP A 81 19.43 14.49 13.47
C ASP A 81 20.02 15.17 12.23
N ASN A 82 19.85 14.54 11.07
CA ASN A 82 20.38 15.03 9.81
C ASN A 82 19.46 14.66 8.65
N SER A 83 18.82 15.67 8.06
CA SER A 83 17.99 15.57 6.85
C SER A 83 18.73 15.95 5.56
N ASP A 84 20.04 16.19 5.59
CA ASP A 84 20.84 16.43 4.38
C ASP A 84 21.17 15.12 3.63
N TYR A 85 20.33 14.83 2.63
CA TYR A 85 20.54 13.73 1.69
C TYR A 85 21.53 14.07 0.55
N LYS A 86 22.29 15.17 0.62
CA LYS A 86 23.29 15.59 -0.38
C LYS A 86 22.74 15.67 -1.81
N GLY A 87 21.47 16.08 -1.92
CA GLY A 87 20.74 16.16 -3.17
C GLY A 87 20.36 14.81 -3.81
N TYR A 88 20.52 13.69 -3.10
CA TYR A 88 19.92 12.41 -3.46
C TYR A 88 18.48 12.32 -2.92
N SER A 89 17.67 11.44 -3.51
CA SER A 89 16.31 11.19 -3.01
C SER A 89 16.35 10.33 -1.74
N SER A 90 15.61 10.74 -0.71
CA SER A 90 15.42 9.98 0.53
C SER A 90 14.56 8.73 0.35
N THR A 91 13.74 8.70 -0.70
CA THR A 91 12.87 7.58 -1.08
C THR A 91 13.13 7.18 -2.53
N ILE A 92 13.21 5.87 -2.79
CA ILE A 92 13.35 5.31 -4.14
C ILE A 92 12.31 4.20 -4.37
N PRO A 93 11.96 3.87 -5.63
CA PRO A 93 11.12 2.71 -5.93
C PRO A 93 11.79 1.41 -5.44
N ILE A 94 11.03 0.55 -4.76
CA ILE A 94 11.58 -0.57 -3.97
C ILE A 94 12.56 -1.47 -4.72
N ALA A 95 12.29 -1.84 -5.97
CA ALA A 95 13.19 -2.73 -6.72
C ALA A 95 14.25 -1.99 -7.55
N ARG A 96 14.47 -0.71 -7.29
CA ARG A 96 15.62 0.06 -7.80
C ARG A 96 16.77 0.11 -6.79
N PHE A 97 16.70 -0.64 -5.69
CA PHE A 97 17.75 -0.61 -4.66
C PHE A 97 19.11 -1.15 -5.17
N ILE A 98 19.12 -2.20 -6.01
CA ILE A 98 20.37 -2.68 -6.63
C ILE A 98 20.91 -1.64 -7.62
N ASP A 99 20.04 -0.93 -8.35
CA ASP A 99 20.45 0.20 -9.20
C ASP A 99 21.10 1.30 -8.37
N ALA A 100 20.55 1.61 -7.19
CA ALA A 100 21.12 2.63 -6.31
C ALA A 100 22.51 2.26 -5.79
N ILE A 101 22.74 0.98 -5.50
CA ILE A 101 24.06 0.48 -5.08
C ILE A 101 25.06 0.52 -6.26
N LEU A 102 24.62 0.15 -7.46
CA LEU A 102 25.51 0.01 -8.61
C LEU A 102 25.80 1.33 -9.33
N GLU A 103 24.81 2.24 -9.39
CA GLU A 103 24.79 3.47 -10.18
C GLU A 103 24.33 4.69 -9.34
N PRO A 104 25.02 5.02 -8.22
CA PRO A 104 24.62 6.15 -7.40
C PRO A 104 24.70 7.47 -8.17
N GLY A 105 23.68 8.32 -8.00
CA GLY A 105 23.54 9.60 -8.69
C GLY A 105 22.81 9.53 -10.03
N LYS A 106 22.52 8.34 -10.55
CA LYS A 106 21.62 8.16 -11.70
C LYS A 106 20.26 8.76 -11.39
N VAL A 107 19.71 9.50 -12.34
CA VAL A 107 18.35 10.06 -12.28
C VAL A 107 17.42 9.16 -13.08
N ILE A 108 16.29 8.77 -12.47
CA ILE A 108 15.25 7.95 -13.10
C ILE A 108 13.90 8.66 -13.01
N ASN A 109 13.03 8.42 -13.98
CA ASN A 109 11.64 8.86 -13.93
C ASN A 109 10.79 7.88 -13.12
N TRP A 110 9.89 8.41 -12.29
CA TRP A 110 8.96 7.64 -11.48
C TRP A 110 7.68 8.46 -11.24
N ASN A 111 6.59 8.04 -11.88
CA ASN A 111 5.25 8.57 -11.65
C ASN A 111 5.15 10.11 -11.72
N GLY A 112 5.65 10.71 -12.80
CA GLY A 112 5.71 12.16 -13.00
C GLY A 112 6.95 12.82 -12.39
N LYS A 113 7.70 12.10 -11.54
CA LYS A 113 8.83 12.65 -10.77
C LYS A 113 10.18 12.20 -11.28
N SER A 114 11.21 12.95 -10.90
CA SER A 114 12.60 12.55 -11.05
C SER A 114 13.17 12.09 -9.70
N VAL A 115 13.79 10.91 -9.67
CA VAL A 115 14.42 10.30 -8.49
C VAL A 115 15.91 10.19 -8.73
N LYS A 116 16.74 10.71 -7.82
CA LYS A 116 18.20 10.58 -7.87
C LYS A 116 18.65 9.50 -6.89
N LEU A 117 19.19 8.40 -7.42
CA LEU A 117 19.50 7.22 -6.62
C LEU A 117 20.63 7.46 -5.60
N PRO A 118 20.44 7.14 -4.31
CA PRO A 118 21.42 7.41 -3.25
C PRO A 118 22.58 6.39 -3.23
N PRO A 119 23.77 6.78 -2.75
CA PRO A 119 24.92 5.89 -2.59
C PRO A 119 24.79 5.01 -1.35
N LEU A 120 23.98 3.95 -1.44
CA LEU A 120 23.76 3.02 -0.33
C LEU A 120 25.08 2.31 0.05
N LYS A 121 25.45 2.38 1.34
CA LYS A 121 26.68 1.79 1.90
C LYS A 121 26.43 0.70 2.93
N MET A 122 25.36 0.83 3.69
CA MET A 122 24.97 -0.12 4.73
C MET A 122 23.51 -0.52 4.52
N CYS A 123 23.20 -1.80 4.72
CA CYS A 123 21.82 -2.31 4.66
C CYS A 123 21.52 -3.24 5.84
N ILE A 124 20.33 -3.10 6.40
CA ILE A 124 19.78 -3.99 7.44
C ILE A 124 18.56 -4.69 6.85
N PHE A 125 18.58 -6.01 6.84
CA PHE A 125 17.49 -6.85 6.35
C PHE A 125 16.92 -7.67 7.52
N ALA A 126 15.68 -7.40 7.91
CA ALA A 126 14.96 -8.16 8.92
C ALA A 126 13.73 -8.82 8.31
N GLY A 127 13.58 -10.15 8.50
CA GLY A 127 12.42 -10.90 7.99
C GLY A 127 12.26 -10.90 6.47
N THR A 128 13.36 -10.71 5.71
CA THR A 128 13.31 -10.60 4.25
C THR A 128 14.52 -11.25 3.58
N ASN A 129 14.31 -11.79 2.37
CA ASN A 129 15.34 -12.52 1.62
C ASN A 129 15.58 -11.93 0.21
N PRO A 130 16.35 -10.84 0.07
CA PRO A 130 16.74 -10.23 -1.21
C PRO A 130 17.30 -11.20 -2.26
N PHE A 131 18.15 -12.16 -1.86
CA PHE A 131 18.70 -13.20 -2.75
C PHE A 131 17.66 -14.18 -3.29
N HIS A 132 16.42 -14.08 -2.83
CA HIS A 132 15.29 -14.81 -3.37
C HIS A 132 14.32 -13.88 -4.11
N ARG A 133 13.87 -12.77 -3.48
CA ARG A 133 12.79 -11.93 -4.03
C ARG A 133 13.20 -11.03 -5.19
N HIS A 134 14.47 -10.64 -5.26
CA HIS A 134 14.97 -9.70 -6.28
C HIS A 134 15.51 -10.43 -7.52
N GLN A 135 15.49 -9.76 -8.66
CA GLN A 135 15.82 -10.37 -9.95
C GLN A 135 17.33 -10.38 -10.21
N GLN A 136 17.75 -11.22 -11.16
CA GLN A 136 19.11 -11.27 -11.69
C GLN A 136 20.18 -11.42 -10.61
N ILE A 137 20.23 -12.59 -9.94
CA ILE A 137 21.12 -12.84 -8.79
C ILE A 137 22.58 -12.45 -9.02
N ASN A 138 23.14 -12.68 -10.23
CA ASN A 138 24.52 -12.29 -10.52
C ASN A 138 24.75 -10.77 -10.40
N ARG A 139 23.76 -9.95 -10.75
CA ARG A 139 23.78 -8.51 -10.56
C ARG A 139 23.63 -8.12 -9.10
N ILE A 140 22.82 -8.86 -8.33
CA ILE A 140 22.76 -8.69 -6.87
C ILE A 140 24.14 -8.92 -6.27
N ILE A 141 24.84 -9.99 -6.64
CA ILE A 141 26.19 -10.29 -6.13
C ILE A 141 27.16 -9.14 -6.44
N GLU A 142 27.11 -8.56 -7.64
CA GLU A 142 27.92 -7.39 -7.99
C GLU A 142 27.62 -6.19 -7.09
N GLY A 143 26.34 -5.89 -6.84
CA GLY A 143 25.92 -4.80 -5.96
C GLY A 143 26.30 -5.06 -4.50
N TRP A 144 26.05 -6.28 -4.01
CA TRP A 144 26.32 -6.68 -2.63
C TRP A 144 27.77 -6.46 -2.23
N ARG A 145 28.71 -6.72 -3.17
CA ARG A 145 30.16 -6.51 -2.97
C ARG A 145 30.57 -5.04 -2.86
N LYS A 146 29.69 -4.09 -3.21
CA LYS A 146 29.94 -2.65 -3.05
C LYS A 146 29.41 -2.10 -1.72
N LEU A 147 28.59 -2.86 -1.01
CA LEU A 147 28.16 -2.51 0.34
C LEU A 147 29.33 -2.69 1.30
N GLU A 148 29.43 -1.79 2.27
CA GLU A 148 30.46 -1.79 3.30
C GLU A 148 30.02 -2.58 4.54
N THR A 149 28.70 -2.69 4.77
CA THR A 149 28.15 -3.50 5.86
C THR A 149 26.74 -4.00 5.53
N VAL A 150 26.52 -5.30 5.69
CA VAL A 150 25.23 -5.96 5.55
C VAL A 150 24.88 -6.71 6.83
N ILE A 151 23.73 -6.36 7.42
CA ILE A 151 23.20 -7.04 8.60
C ILE A 151 21.94 -7.81 8.20
N ALA A 152 21.87 -9.09 8.55
CA ALA A 152 20.68 -9.92 8.37
C ALA A 152 20.13 -10.38 9.72
N ILE A 153 18.82 -10.22 9.91
CA ILE A 153 18.08 -10.67 11.08
C ILE A 153 17.00 -11.63 10.58
N ASP A 154 17.18 -12.92 10.90
CA ASP A 154 16.38 -14.00 10.34
C ASP A 154 16.39 -15.19 11.31
N ASN A 155 15.39 -16.06 11.20
CA ASN A 155 15.31 -17.29 11.97
C ASN A 155 15.84 -18.50 11.17
N GLN A 156 16.17 -18.32 9.89
CA GLN A 156 16.75 -19.33 9.02
C GLN A 156 18.08 -18.89 8.39
N TRP A 157 18.94 -19.86 8.07
CA TRP A 157 20.23 -19.63 7.39
C TRP A 157 20.05 -19.40 5.87
N THR A 158 19.21 -18.42 5.52
CA THR A 158 18.79 -18.06 4.17
C THR A 158 19.96 -17.59 3.30
N SER A 159 19.77 -17.55 1.97
CA SER A 159 20.77 -17.01 1.04
C SER A 159 21.21 -15.58 1.41
N THR A 160 20.32 -14.74 1.95
CA THR A 160 20.69 -13.41 2.42
C THR A 160 21.62 -13.46 3.64
N CYS A 161 21.32 -14.32 4.62
CA CYS A 161 22.22 -14.53 5.77
C CYS A 161 23.61 -15.02 5.34
N ARG A 162 23.70 -15.90 4.34
CA ARG A 162 24.99 -16.42 3.84
C ARG A 162 25.89 -15.35 3.22
N PHE A 163 25.31 -14.22 2.81
CA PHE A 163 25.99 -13.09 2.17
C PHE A 163 25.98 -11.83 3.06
N ALA A 164 25.64 -11.95 4.34
CA ALA A 164 25.71 -10.85 5.30
C ALA A 164 27.05 -10.84 6.06
N ASP A 165 27.46 -9.67 6.51
CA ASP A 165 28.64 -9.52 7.38
C ASP A 165 28.30 -9.88 8.83
N ILE A 166 27.08 -9.54 9.26
CA ILE A 166 26.56 -9.82 10.61
C ILE A 166 25.21 -10.50 10.48
N VAL A 167 25.04 -11.64 11.16
CA VAL A 167 23.78 -12.37 11.24
C VAL A 167 23.33 -12.41 12.69
N LEU A 168 22.09 -12.00 12.96
CA LEU A 168 21.47 -12.05 14.28
C LEU A 168 20.30 -13.05 14.26
N PRO A 169 20.33 -14.10 15.11
CA PRO A 169 19.29 -15.12 15.12
C PRO A 169 18.00 -14.60 15.78
N ALA A 170 16.93 -14.51 14.99
CA ALA A 170 15.60 -14.17 15.49
C ALA A 170 14.79 -15.42 15.89
N THR A 171 13.86 -15.27 16.82
CA THR A 171 12.90 -16.32 17.16
C THR A 171 11.87 -16.54 16.03
N THR A 172 11.30 -17.73 15.97
CA THR A 172 10.04 -18.00 15.27
C THR A 172 8.85 -17.47 16.08
N GLN A 173 7.69 -17.37 15.42
CA GLN A 173 6.44 -17.01 16.09
C GLN A 173 5.98 -18.01 17.17
N PHE A 174 6.49 -19.24 17.16
CA PHE A 174 6.14 -20.27 18.15
C PHE A 174 6.96 -20.15 19.45
N GLU A 175 7.97 -19.29 19.46
CA GLU A 175 8.90 -19.08 20.56
C GLU A 175 8.62 -17.81 21.37
N ARG A 176 7.52 -17.12 21.09
CA ARG A 176 7.12 -15.85 21.73
C ARG A 176 5.60 -15.71 21.84
N ASN A 177 5.14 -14.71 22.59
CA ASN A 177 3.72 -14.38 22.70
C ASN A 177 3.34 -13.23 21.78
N ASP A 178 2.16 -13.31 21.17
CA ASP A 178 1.62 -12.26 20.29
C ASP A 178 0.07 -12.27 20.24
N LEU A 179 -0.50 -11.31 19.52
CA LEU A 179 -1.91 -11.21 19.15
C LEU A 179 -2.03 -10.97 17.65
N ASP A 180 -2.99 -11.63 16.99
CA ASP A 180 -3.22 -11.38 15.56
C ASP A 180 -4.70 -11.26 15.21
N GLN A 181 -4.96 -10.49 14.16
CA GLN A 181 -6.27 -10.33 13.56
C GLN A 181 -6.65 -11.63 12.83
N TYR A 182 -7.78 -12.22 13.19
CA TYR A 182 -8.27 -13.40 12.51
C TYR A 182 -8.96 -13.02 11.20
N GLY A 183 -8.25 -13.16 10.08
CA GLY A 183 -8.78 -12.99 8.74
C GLY A 183 -8.67 -11.56 8.21
N ASN A 184 -7.69 -11.35 7.32
CA ASN A 184 -7.33 -10.05 6.74
C ASN A 184 -8.50 -9.26 6.13
N HIS A 185 -9.36 -9.90 5.34
CA HIS A 185 -10.50 -9.22 4.72
C HIS A 185 -11.80 -9.35 5.50
N SER A 186 -12.00 -10.48 6.18
CA SER A 186 -13.25 -10.76 6.88
C SER A 186 -13.35 -10.07 8.22
N ASN A 187 -12.21 -9.69 8.81
CA ASN A 187 -12.10 -9.27 10.20
C ASN A 187 -12.92 -10.21 11.11
N ARG A 188 -12.63 -11.52 11.04
CA ARG A 188 -13.42 -12.53 11.75
C ARG A 188 -13.30 -12.41 13.25
N GLY A 189 -12.18 -11.93 13.75
CA GLY A 189 -11.91 -11.95 15.18
C GLY A 189 -10.47 -11.58 15.53
N ILE A 190 -10.05 -11.96 16.72
CA ILE A 190 -8.68 -11.86 17.24
C ILE A 190 -8.28 -13.20 17.85
N ILE A 191 -7.02 -13.61 17.66
CA ILE A 191 -6.46 -14.84 18.21
C ILE A 191 -5.25 -14.51 19.09
N ALA A 192 -5.13 -15.20 20.23
CA ALA A 192 -3.93 -15.21 21.05
C ALA A 192 -2.89 -16.18 20.46
N MET A 193 -1.71 -15.67 20.13
CA MET A 193 -0.57 -16.46 19.69
C MET A 193 0.34 -16.71 20.90
N LYS A 194 0.05 -17.76 21.67
CA LYS A 194 0.85 -18.10 22.86
C LYS A 194 2.17 -18.76 22.48
N GLN A 195 3.21 -18.48 23.26
CA GLN A 195 4.48 -19.18 23.19
C GLN A 195 4.27 -20.69 23.39
N VAL A 196 4.77 -21.48 22.43
CA VAL A 196 4.63 -22.95 22.43
C VAL A 196 5.87 -23.60 23.04
N VAL A 197 7.05 -23.07 22.73
CA VAL A 197 8.35 -23.53 23.25
C VAL A 197 9.19 -22.31 23.64
N PRO A 198 10.17 -22.43 24.57
CA PRO A 198 11.08 -21.33 24.83
C PRO A 198 11.95 -21.03 23.59
N PRO A 199 12.55 -19.83 23.48
CA PRO A 199 13.53 -19.53 22.43
C PRO A 199 14.63 -20.59 22.35
N GLN A 200 14.93 -21.05 21.14
CA GLN A 200 15.91 -22.10 20.88
C GLN A 200 17.32 -21.49 20.71
N PHE A 201 18.32 -22.19 21.26
CA PHE A 201 19.72 -21.77 21.23
C PHE A 201 19.93 -20.36 21.82
N GLU A 202 20.49 -19.44 21.04
CA GLU A 202 20.71 -18.04 21.41
C GLU A 202 19.75 -17.09 20.66
N ALA A 203 18.70 -17.61 20.03
CA ALA A 203 17.71 -16.81 19.32
C ALA A 203 16.99 -15.85 20.27
N ARG A 204 16.69 -14.64 19.78
CA ARG A 204 15.98 -13.61 20.54
C ARG A 204 14.81 -13.04 19.73
N ASN A 205 13.80 -12.53 20.42
CA ASN A 205 12.73 -11.80 19.74
C ASN A 205 13.29 -10.58 19.02
N ASP A 206 12.76 -10.24 17.84
CA ASP A 206 13.15 -9.03 17.11
C ASP A 206 13.07 -7.79 18.01
N PHE A 207 12.03 -7.71 18.85
CA PHE A 207 11.86 -6.66 19.86
C PHE A 207 13.06 -6.59 20.83
N ASP A 208 13.55 -7.72 21.33
CA ASP A 208 14.70 -7.75 22.24
C ASP A 208 16.02 -7.38 21.53
N ILE A 209 16.17 -7.77 20.26
CA ILE A 209 17.33 -7.40 19.44
C ILE A 209 17.39 -5.88 19.27
N PHE A 210 16.27 -5.26 18.87
CA PHE A 210 16.21 -3.81 18.69
C PHE A 210 16.22 -3.05 20.03
N ARG A 211 15.62 -3.59 21.11
CA ARG A 211 15.75 -3.04 22.47
C ARG A 211 17.22 -2.92 22.87
N GLU A 212 17.99 -3.98 22.65
CA GLU A 212 19.40 -4.07 23.02
C GLU A 212 20.28 -3.15 22.15
N LEU A 213 19.89 -2.91 20.89
CA LEU A 213 20.49 -1.87 20.05
C LEU A 213 20.20 -0.47 20.62
N CYS A 214 18.93 -0.15 20.90
CA CYS A 214 18.53 1.13 21.49
C CYS A 214 19.21 1.39 22.84
N ARG A 215 19.41 0.36 23.66
CA ARG A 215 20.14 0.44 24.94
C ARG A 215 21.58 0.93 24.75
N ARG A 216 22.28 0.50 23.69
CA ARG A 216 23.65 0.99 23.38
C ARG A 216 23.70 2.48 23.06
N PHE A 217 22.57 3.06 22.65
CA PHE A 217 22.40 4.49 22.40
C PHE A 217 21.70 5.23 23.54
N ASN A 218 21.52 4.60 24.71
CA ASN A 218 20.76 5.14 25.85
C ASN A 218 19.31 5.52 25.50
N ARG A 219 18.69 4.77 24.57
CA ARG A 219 17.31 4.99 24.09
C ARG A 219 16.37 3.82 24.38
N GLU A 220 16.76 2.90 25.27
CA GLU A 220 15.95 1.71 25.61
C GLU A 220 14.55 2.09 26.11
N GLU A 221 14.46 2.98 27.11
CA GLU A 221 13.17 3.37 27.71
C GLU A 221 12.22 3.99 26.69
N ALA A 222 12.74 4.79 25.76
CA ALA A 222 11.92 5.39 24.71
C ALA A 222 11.45 4.37 23.65
N PHE A 223 12.25 3.32 23.41
CA PHE A 223 11.86 2.24 22.51
C PHE A 223 10.86 1.28 23.16
N THR A 224 11.05 0.94 24.44
CA THR A 224 10.17 0.00 25.15
C THR A 224 8.94 0.66 25.74
N GLU A 225 8.96 1.98 25.93
CA GLU A 225 7.99 2.75 26.70
C GLU A 225 7.80 2.20 28.13
N GLY A 226 8.84 1.56 28.67
CA GLY A 226 8.78 0.88 29.97
C GLY A 226 7.94 -0.40 29.98
N LEU A 227 7.49 -0.88 28.82
CA LEU A 227 6.65 -2.07 28.67
C LEU A 227 7.49 -3.29 28.25
N ASP A 228 7.20 -4.42 28.88
CA ASP A 228 7.65 -5.74 28.44
C ASP A 228 6.65 -6.35 27.43
N GLU A 229 6.92 -7.59 26.99
CA GLU A 229 6.07 -8.32 26.03
C GLU A 229 4.59 -8.30 26.45
N MET A 230 4.28 -8.73 27.67
CA MET A 230 2.90 -8.80 28.17
C MET A 230 2.29 -7.42 28.40
N GLY A 231 3.08 -6.42 28.78
CA GLY A 231 2.67 -5.02 28.88
C GLY A 231 2.19 -4.48 27.53
N TRP A 232 2.91 -4.77 26.45
CA TRP A 232 2.51 -4.39 25.09
C TRP A 232 1.23 -5.09 24.64
N LEU A 233 1.11 -6.40 24.83
CA LEU A 233 -0.12 -7.13 24.47
C LEU A 233 -1.35 -6.60 25.22
N LYS A 234 -1.19 -6.28 26.52
CA LYS A 234 -2.26 -5.66 27.33
C LYS A 234 -2.64 -4.28 26.83
N ARG A 235 -1.67 -3.45 26.42
CA ARG A 235 -1.92 -2.12 25.86
C ARG A 235 -2.70 -2.21 24.54
N ILE A 236 -2.23 -3.03 23.60
CA ILE A 236 -2.88 -3.24 22.29
C ILE A 236 -4.30 -3.75 22.50
N TRP A 237 -4.51 -4.71 23.40
CA TRP A 237 -5.84 -5.20 23.75
C TRP A 237 -6.73 -4.09 24.31
N GLN A 238 -6.21 -3.28 25.23
CA GLN A 238 -6.95 -2.19 25.84
C GLN A 238 -7.34 -1.11 24.82
N GLU A 239 -6.47 -0.79 23.87
CA GLU A 239 -6.78 0.12 22.76
C GLU A 239 -7.91 -0.46 21.89
N GLY A 240 -7.87 -1.75 21.59
CA GLY A 240 -8.97 -2.49 20.95
C GLY A 240 -10.28 -2.42 21.75
N VAL A 241 -10.24 -2.58 23.08
CA VAL A 241 -11.42 -2.44 23.96
C VAL A 241 -12.02 -1.03 23.83
N GLN A 242 -11.19 0.01 23.81
CA GLN A 242 -11.69 1.39 23.67
C GLN A 242 -12.29 1.65 22.29
N GLN A 243 -11.65 1.17 21.22
CA GLN A 243 -12.18 1.26 19.87
C GLN A 243 -13.53 0.52 19.77
N GLY A 244 -13.65 -0.66 20.39
CA GLY A 244 -14.87 -1.46 20.42
C GLY A 244 -16.07 -0.74 21.03
N LYS A 245 -15.87 0.04 22.11
CA LYS A 245 -16.95 0.80 22.76
C LYS A 245 -17.67 1.75 21.79
N GLY A 246 -16.92 2.47 20.96
CA GLY A 246 -17.48 3.36 19.94
C GLY A 246 -18.23 2.64 18.82
N ARG A 247 -18.02 1.32 18.68
CA ARG A 247 -18.60 0.50 17.60
C ARG A 247 -19.69 -0.46 18.06
N GLY A 248 -19.96 -0.52 19.37
CA GLY A 248 -20.86 -1.51 19.97
C GLY A 248 -20.28 -2.92 20.00
N VAL A 249 -18.95 -3.05 19.97
CA VAL A 249 -18.22 -4.32 20.05
C VAL A 249 -17.62 -4.45 21.44
N HIS A 250 -17.98 -5.49 22.17
CA HIS A 250 -17.51 -5.73 23.53
C HIS A 250 -16.43 -6.81 23.55
N LEU A 251 -15.19 -6.41 23.81
CA LEU A 251 -14.12 -7.34 24.11
C LEU A 251 -14.12 -7.71 25.61
N PRO A 252 -13.81 -8.97 25.97
CA PRO A 252 -13.60 -9.36 27.36
C PRO A 252 -12.35 -8.70 27.97
N ALA A 253 -12.22 -8.80 29.30
CA ALA A 253 -10.98 -8.43 29.98
C ALA A 253 -9.80 -9.24 29.43
N PHE A 254 -8.61 -8.62 29.35
CA PHE A 254 -7.43 -9.27 28.77
C PHE A 254 -7.13 -10.62 29.43
N ASP A 255 -7.17 -10.71 30.75
CA ASP A 255 -6.86 -11.96 31.45
C ASP A 255 -7.88 -13.08 31.16
N ASP A 256 -9.15 -12.74 30.92
CA ASP A 256 -10.18 -13.70 30.52
C ASP A 256 -9.98 -14.15 29.06
N PHE A 257 -9.68 -13.19 28.17
CA PHE A 257 -9.30 -13.50 26.80
C PHE A 257 -8.08 -14.41 26.76
N TRP A 258 -6.98 -14.02 27.42
CA TRP A 258 -5.71 -14.70 27.33
C TRP A 258 -5.74 -16.07 28.00
N ASN A 259 -6.36 -16.22 29.18
CA ASN A 259 -6.26 -17.47 29.94
C ASN A 259 -7.43 -18.45 29.70
N ASN A 260 -8.61 -17.97 29.27
CA ASN A 260 -9.80 -18.82 29.16
C ASN A 260 -10.32 -18.97 27.73
N LYS A 261 -10.32 -17.89 26.93
CA LYS A 261 -10.98 -17.88 25.61
C LYS A 261 -10.03 -18.14 24.44
N GLU A 262 -8.84 -17.55 24.49
CA GLU A 262 -7.76 -17.59 23.48
C GLU A 262 -8.12 -17.03 22.09
N TYR A 263 -9.39 -16.83 21.79
CA TYR A 263 -9.87 -16.13 20.61
C TYR A 263 -11.18 -15.39 20.91
N VAL A 264 -11.47 -14.37 20.10
CA VAL A 264 -12.77 -13.67 20.05
C VAL A 264 -13.21 -13.62 18.61
N GLU A 265 -14.49 -13.90 18.34
CA GLU A 265 -15.09 -13.70 17.02
C GLU A 265 -16.01 -12.48 17.02
N PHE A 266 -16.11 -11.81 15.88
CA PHE A 266 -17.04 -10.72 15.65
C PHE A 266 -18.26 -11.22 14.87
N ASP A 267 -19.45 -10.75 15.26
CA ASP A 267 -20.72 -11.18 14.68
C ASP A 267 -21.07 -10.42 13.38
N HIS A 268 -22.14 -10.88 12.72
CA HIS A 268 -22.84 -10.21 11.61
C HIS A 268 -22.01 -9.97 10.33
N PRO A 269 -21.80 -11.00 9.48
CA PRO A 269 -21.21 -10.81 8.17
C PRO A 269 -22.06 -9.90 7.28
N GLN A 270 -21.44 -8.91 6.65
CA GLN A 270 -22.12 -7.99 5.73
C GLN A 270 -21.81 -8.34 4.27
N MET A 271 -22.86 -8.53 3.49
CA MET A 271 -22.74 -8.70 2.05
C MET A 271 -22.46 -7.35 1.40
N PHE A 272 -21.54 -7.34 0.42
CA PHE A 272 -21.07 -6.12 -0.21
C PHE A 272 -20.94 -6.31 -1.72
N VAL A 273 -21.37 -5.31 -2.49
CA VAL A 273 -21.22 -5.26 -3.94
C VAL A 273 -20.32 -4.07 -4.29
N ARG A 274 -19.14 -4.37 -4.81
CA ARG A 274 -18.13 -3.34 -5.10
C ARG A 274 -18.61 -2.42 -6.22
N HIS A 275 -18.46 -1.11 -6.02
CA HIS A 275 -18.87 -0.04 -6.94
C HIS A 275 -20.39 0.07 -7.18
N GLN A 276 -21.23 -0.53 -6.32
CA GLN A 276 -22.68 -0.38 -6.44
C GLN A 276 -23.11 1.08 -6.30
N ALA A 277 -22.59 1.79 -5.28
CA ALA A 277 -22.91 3.21 -5.04
C ALA A 277 -22.59 4.11 -6.24
N PHE A 278 -21.36 4.06 -6.77
CA PHE A 278 -20.95 4.77 -8.00
C PHE A 278 -21.84 4.44 -9.21
N ARG A 279 -22.34 3.21 -9.32
CA ARG A 279 -23.25 2.83 -10.41
C ARG A 279 -24.64 3.44 -10.24
N GLU A 280 -25.13 3.47 -9.00
CA GLU A 280 -26.47 3.98 -8.67
C GLU A 280 -26.53 5.49 -8.83
N ASP A 281 -25.50 6.21 -8.36
CA ASP A 281 -25.41 7.66 -8.46
C ASP A 281 -23.94 8.13 -8.60
N PRO A 282 -23.43 8.27 -9.83
CA PRO A 282 -22.03 8.67 -10.06
C PRO A 282 -21.74 10.14 -9.72
N ASP A 283 -22.76 10.99 -9.61
CA ASP A 283 -22.59 12.40 -9.27
C ASP A 283 -22.41 12.57 -7.75
N LEU A 284 -23.12 11.77 -6.94
CA LEU A 284 -23.00 11.75 -5.48
C LEU A 284 -21.88 10.83 -4.97
N GLU A 285 -21.52 9.79 -5.72
CA GLU A 285 -20.47 8.83 -5.36
C GLU A 285 -19.34 8.81 -6.41
N PRO A 286 -18.72 9.96 -6.72
CA PRO A 286 -17.70 10.05 -7.74
C PRO A 286 -16.47 9.22 -7.34
N LEU A 287 -15.76 8.71 -8.35
CA LEU A 287 -14.47 8.07 -8.14
C LEU A 287 -13.41 9.13 -7.79
N GLY A 288 -12.35 8.73 -7.08
CA GLY A 288 -11.21 9.59 -6.76
C GLY A 288 -10.29 9.93 -7.95
N THR A 289 -10.82 9.97 -9.17
CA THR A 289 -10.11 10.39 -10.39
C THR A 289 -10.36 11.88 -10.65
N PRO A 290 -9.49 12.57 -11.44
CA PRO A 290 -9.68 13.98 -11.77
C PRO A 290 -11.07 14.32 -12.36
N SER A 291 -11.68 13.39 -13.10
CA SER A 291 -13.00 13.56 -13.70
C SER A 291 -14.17 13.06 -12.83
N GLY A 292 -13.93 12.42 -11.68
CA GLY A 292 -14.96 11.71 -10.94
C GLY A 292 -15.43 10.39 -11.59
N LEU A 293 -14.92 10.05 -12.78
CA LEU A 293 -15.36 8.93 -13.60
C LEU A 293 -14.23 7.92 -13.88
N ILE A 294 -14.57 6.80 -14.53
CA ILE A 294 -13.56 5.84 -15.03
C ILE A 294 -12.83 6.46 -16.23
N GLU A 295 -11.56 6.79 -16.06
CA GLU A 295 -10.71 7.36 -17.12
C GLU A 295 -10.17 6.28 -18.07
N ILE A 296 -10.88 6.07 -19.18
CA ILE A 296 -10.35 5.27 -20.30
C ILE A 296 -9.12 5.97 -20.90
N TYR A 297 -9.17 7.30 -20.97
CA TYR A 297 -8.05 8.16 -21.29
C TYR A 297 -7.72 9.03 -20.08
N SER A 298 -6.49 8.99 -19.60
CA SER A 298 -6.01 9.84 -18.51
C SER A 298 -5.11 10.95 -19.05
N LYS A 299 -5.59 12.19 -18.97
CA LYS A 299 -4.79 13.36 -19.33
C LYS A 299 -3.57 13.51 -18.42
N THR A 300 -3.71 13.20 -17.13
CA THR A 300 -2.62 13.24 -16.16
C THR A 300 -1.44 12.38 -16.59
N ILE A 301 -1.69 11.13 -17.03
CA ILE A 301 -0.63 10.24 -17.53
C ILE A 301 -0.10 10.74 -18.88
N ALA A 302 -0.97 11.20 -19.78
CA ALA A 302 -0.54 11.72 -21.08
C ALA A 302 0.43 12.90 -20.95
N ASP A 303 0.18 13.82 -20.01
CA ASP A 303 0.99 15.01 -19.79
C ASP A 303 2.38 14.68 -19.20
N MET A 304 2.60 13.47 -18.66
CA MET A 304 3.93 12.99 -18.26
C MET A 304 4.86 12.72 -19.45
N ASN A 305 4.32 12.57 -20.66
CA ASN A 305 5.07 12.34 -21.91
C ASN A 305 6.05 11.15 -21.85
N TYR A 306 5.69 10.06 -21.16
CA TYR A 306 6.47 8.82 -21.19
C TYR A 306 6.20 8.01 -22.45
N ASP A 307 7.26 7.46 -23.03
CA ASP A 307 7.20 6.67 -24.26
C ASP A 307 6.64 5.24 -24.04
N ASP A 308 6.82 4.71 -22.84
CA ASP A 308 6.48 3.35 -22.41
C ASP A 308 5.19 3.26 -21.55
N CYS A 309 4.52 4.39 -21.31
CA CYS A 309 3.18 4.46 -20.75
C CYS A 309 2.48 5.78 -21.11
N GLN A 310 1.48 5.73 -21.99
CA GLN A 310 0.80 6.92 -22.53
C GLN A 310 -0.60 7.10 -21.92
N GLY A 311 -1.37 8.06 -22.44
CA GLY A 311 -2.68 8.46 -21.91
C GLY A 311 -3.79 7.41 -21.97
N HIS A 312 -3.59 6.24 -22.59
CA HIS A 312 -4.56 5.14 -22.63
C HIS A 312 -3.85 3.79 -22.77
N PRO A 313 -4.54 2.64 -22.58
CA PRO A 313 -3.93 1.33 -22.76
C PRO A 313 -3.36 1.12 -24.16
N MET A 314 -2.15 0.58 -24.25
CA MET A 314 -1.45 0.31 -25.50
C MET A 314 -0.71 -1.03 -25.48
N TRP A 315 -0.51 -1.59 -26.67
CA TRP A 315 0.38 -2.74 -26.86
C TRP A 315 1.81 -2.25 -27.13
N PHE A 316 2.71 -2.60 -26.22
CA PHE A 316 4.15 -2.43 -26.39
C PHE A 316 4.82 -3.81 -26.41
N GLU A 317 5.59 -4.08 -27.46
CA GLU A 317 6.40 -5.29 -27.55
C GLU A 317 7.45 -5.32 -26.42
N LYS A 318 7.80 -6.53 -25.97
CA LYS A 318 8.74 -6.73 -24.86
C LYS A 318 10.15 -6.92 -25.39
N ILE A 319 11.14 -6.64 -24.54
CA ILE A 319 12.56 -6.86 -24.89
C ILE A 319 12.91 -8.33 -25.17
N GLU A 320 12.25 -9.26 -24.46
CA GLU A 320 12.42 -10.71 -24.60
C GLU A 320 11.02 -11.35 -24.61
N ARG A 321 10.63 -12.01 -25.72
CA ARG A 321 9.35 -12.72 -25.84
C ARG A 321 9.49 -13.99 -26.68
N SER A 322 8.93 -15.10 -26.21
CA SER A 322 8.93 -16.39 -26.92
C SER A 322 7.98 -16.39 -28.13
N HIS A 323 7.87 -17.54 -28.81
CA HIS A 323 6.93 -17.78 -29.92
C HIS A 323 7.04 -16.76 -31.06
N GLY A 324 8.28 -16.54 -31.53
CA GLY A 324 8.57 -15.61 -32.64
C GLY A 324 8.80 -14.15 -32.21
N GLY A 325 8.69 -13.83 -30.91
CA GLY A 325 9.08 -12.53 -30.38
C GLY A 325 10.61 -12.33 -30.32
N PRO A 326 11.05 -11.11 -29.95
CA PRO A 326 12.48 -10.78 -29.85
C PRO A 326 13.25 -11.73 -28.92
N GLY A 327 14.44 -12.17 -29.36
CA GLY A 327 15.33 -13.07 -28.60
C GLY A 327 14.99 -14.57 -28.68
N SER A 328 13.79 -14.94 -29.18
CA SER A 328 13.31 -16.33 -29.17
C SER A 328 14.14 -17.32 -30.01
N GLN A 329 14.89 -16.86 -31.00
CA GLN A 329 15.78 -17.73 -31.79
C GLN A 329 16.97 -18.26 -30.97
N LYS A 330 17.45 -17.49 -29.99
CA LYS A 330 18.58 -17.87 -29.14
C LYS A 330 18.13 -18.58 -27.87
N TYR A 331 17.07 -18.06 -27.24
CA TYR A 331 16.48 -18.63 -26.02
C TYR A 331 14.97 -18.86 -26.25
N PRO A 332 14.57 -20.06 -26.70
CA PRO A 332 13.22 -20.28 -27.24
C PRO A 332 12.13 -20.51 -26.18
N LEU A 333 12.49 -20.87 -24.95
CA LEU A 333 11.53 -21.20 -23.89
C LEU A 333 11.21 -19.98 -23.03
N HIS A 334 9.91 -19.71 -22.83
CA HIS A 334 9.47 -18.75 -21.82
C HIS A 334 9.50 -19.41 -20.43
N LEU A 335 10.22 -18.79 -19.49
CA LEU A 335 10.29 -19.25 -18.11
C LEU A 335 9.20 -18.58 -17.28
N GLN A 336 8.33 -19.39 -16.68
CA GLN A 336 7.37 -18.97 -15.67
C GLN A 336 7.93 -19.25 -14.27
N SER A 337 8.10 -18.21 -13.46
CA SER A 337 8.50 -18.32 -12.04
C SER A 337 7.36 -17.98 -11.09
N VAL A 338 6.28 -18.75 -11.18
CA VAL A 338 5.07 -18.55 -10.35
C VAL A 338 5.30 -18.97 -8.90
N HIS A 339 4.40 -18.55 -8.01
CA HIS A 339 4.41 -18.93 -6.59
C HIS A 339 4.40 -20.46 -6.41
N PRO A 340 5.12 -20.99 -5.40
CA PRO A 340 5.16 -22.42 -5.12
C PRO A 340 3.89 -22.92 -4.41
N ASP A 341 3.52 -24.18 -4.67
CA ASP A 341 2.37 -24.83 -4.02
C ASP A 341 2.67 -25.30 -2.58
N PHE A 342 3.92 -25.70 -2.30
CA PHE A 342 4.35 -26.32 -1.04
C PHE A 342 5.09 -25.36 -0.10
N ARG A 343 5.16 -24.06 -0.42
CA ARG A 343 5.96 -23.08 0.32
C ARG A 343 5.26 -21.74 0.35
N LEU A 344 5.66 -20.88 1.28
CA LEU A 344 5.37 -19.45 1.22
C LEU A 344 6.65 -18.75 0.75
N HIS A 345 6.73 -18.42 -0.53
CA HIS A 345 7.96 -17.91 -1.13
C HIS A 345 9.15 -18.84 -0.86
N SER A 346 10.22 -18.33 -0.24
CA SER A 346 11.36 -19.12 0.22
C SER A 346 11.20 -19.77 1.60
N GLN A 347 10.16 -19.46 2.36
CA GLN A 347 9.91 -20.07 3.67
C GLN A 347 9.51 -21.54 3.50
N LEU A 348 9.88 -22.39 4.46
CA LEU A 348 9.69 -23.84 4.43
C LEU A 348 10.55 -24.57 3.38
N CYS A 349 11.43 -23.86 2.66
CA CYS A 349 12.38 -24.52 1.77
C CYS A 349 13.47 -25.26 2.55
N GLU A 350 13.77 -24.83 3.78
CA GLU A 350 14.66 -25.51 4.72
C GLU A 350 14.10 -26.84 5.22
N SER A 351 12.76 -26.97 5.28
CA SER A 351 12.06 -28.12 5.85
C SER A 351 12.29 -29.37 5.00
N GLU A 352 13.21 -30.24 5.44
CA GLU A 352 13.64 -31.40 4.67
C GLU A 352 12.49 -32.34 4.30
N THR A 353 11.63 -32.66 5.27
CA THR A 353 10.47 -33.54 5.04
C THR A 353 9.53 -32.99 3.98
N LEU A 354 9.26 -31.68 3.97
CA LEU A 354 8.41 -31.04 2.97
C LEU A 354 9.12 -30.96 1.61
N ARG A 355 10.41 -30.61 1.62
CA ARG A 355 11.25 -30.53 0.42
C ARG A 355 11.34 -31.86 -0.33
N GLN A 356 11.50 -32.97 0.39
CA GLN A 356 11.55 -34.31 -0.19
C GLN A 356 10.27 -34.69 -0.97
N GLN A 357 9.12 -34.07 -0.68
CA GLN A 357 7.85 -34.38 -1.37
C GLN A 357 7.82 -33.92 -2.83
N TYR A 358 8.56 -32.87 -3.19
CA TYR A 358 8.50 -32.29 -4.53
C TYR A 358 9.84 -32.28 -5.27
N THR A 359 10.99 -32.31 -4.58
CA THR A 359 12.28 -32.25 -5.28
C THR A 359 12.53 -33.47 -6.16
N VAL A 360 13.22 -33.24 -7.28
CA VAL A 360 13.62 -34.30 -8.21
C VAL A 360 15.15 -34.37 -8.21
N ALA A 361 15.70 -35.54 -7.87
CA ALA A 361 17.15 -35.73 -7.69
C ALA A 361 17.80 -34.68 -6.75
N GLY A 362 17.07 -34.24 -5.72
CA GLY A 362 17.52 -33.22 -4.77
C GLY A 362 17.70 -31.83 -5.40
N LYS A 363 16.92 -31.51 -6.44
CA LYS A 363 16.89 -30.21 -7.14
C LYS A 363 15.47 -29.66 -7.16
N GLU A 364 15.34 -28.34 -7.30
CA GLU A 364 14.05 -27.71 -7.58
C GLU A 364 13.51 -28.25 -8.93
N PRO A 365 12.22 -28.58 -9.02
CA PRO A 365 11.63 -29.06 -10.27
C PRO A 365 11.61 -28.00 -11.37
N VAL A 366 11.96 -28.41 -12.59
CA VAL A 366 11.60 -27.70 -13.82
C VAL A 366 10.55 -28.49 -14.59
N PHE A 367 9.38 -27.90 -14.75
CA PHE A 367 8.31 -28.50 -15.53
C PHE A 367 8.44 -28.13 -17.00
N ILE A 368 8.35 -29.12 -17.88
CA ILE A 368 8.56 -28.96 -19.31
C ILE A 368 7.60 -29.83 -20.13
N ASN A 369 7.16 -29.32 -21.28
CA ASN A 369 6.29 -30.04 -22.19
C ASN A 369 7.01 -31.29 -22.80
N PRO A 370 6.30 -32.41 -23.07
CA PRO A 370 6.90 -33.61 -23.66
C PRO A 370 7.61 -33.39 -24.99
N GLN A 371 7.12 -32.48 -25.84
CA GLN A 371 7.75 -32.18 -27.14
C GLN A 371 9.11 -31.49 -26.95
N ASP A 372 9.16 -30.50 -26.06
CA ASP A 372 10.39 -29.76 -25.76
C ASP A 372 11.43 -30.62 -25.04
N ALA A 373 10.97 -31.52 -24.16
CA ALA A 373 11.83 -32.48 -23.49
C ALA A 373 12.42 -33.48 -24.50
N SER A 374 11.57 -34.08 -25.34
CA SER A 374 11.98 -35.05 -26.37
C SER A 374 12.98 -34.45 -27.37
N ALA A 375 12.73 -33.22 -27.84
CA ALA A 375 13.64 -32.50 -28.74
C ALA A 375 15.04 -32.25 -28.14
N ARG A 376 15.18 -32.36 -26.82
CA ARG A 376 16.45 -32.18 -26.08
C ARG A 376 16.97 -33.47 -25.46
N GLY A 377 16.33 -34.61 -25.72
CA GLY A 377 16.69 -35.90 -25.12
C GLY A 377 16.47 -35.98 -23.60
N ILE A 378 15.64 -35.10 -23.03
CA ILE A 378 15.37 -35.02 -21.59
C ILE A 378 14.26 -36.01 -21.22
N ARG A 379 14.48 -36.79 -20.16
CA ARG A 379 13.50 -37.68 -19.55
C ARG A 379 13.05 -37.14 -18.19
N ASN A 380 11.89 -37.60 -17.76
CA ASN A 380 11.40 -37.29 -16.42
C ASN A 380 12.37 -37.85 -15.36
N GLY A 381 12.77 -37.02 -14.39
CA GLY A 381 13.74 -37.38 -13.36
C GLY A 381 15.18 -36.93 -13.63
N ASP A 382 15.51 -36.54 -14.87
CA ASP A 382 16.86 -36.12 -15.22
C ASP A 382 17.24 -34.81 -14.51
N VAL A 383 18.51 -34.70 -14.08
CA VAL A 383 19.07 -33.39 -13.69
C VAL A 383 19.42 -32.64 -14.96
N VAL A 384 18.84 -31.45 -15.13
CA VAL A 384 19.03 -30.60 -16.30
C VAL A 384 19.66 -29.27 -15.90
N ARG A 385 20.37 -28.66 -16.84
CA ARG A 385 20.89 -27.30 -16.71
C ARG A 385 19.98 -26.33 -17.46
N VAL A 386 19.42 -25.36 -16.77
CA VAL A 386 18.64 -24.26 -17.35
C VAL A 386 19.51 -23.00 -17.33
N PHE A 387 19.67 -22.34 -18.48
CA PHE A 387 20.60 -21.22 -18.62
C PHE A 387 20.15 -20.20 -19.66
N ASN A 388 20.64 -18.98 -19.50
CA ASN A 388 20.62 -17.93 -20.52
C ASN A 388 21.92 -17.10 -20.44
N ALA A 389 21.93 -15.90 -21.02
CA ALA A 389 23.10 -15.03 -20.99
C ALA A 389 23.40 -14.45 -19.59
N ARG A 390 22.43 -14.46 -18.67
CA ARG A 390 22.53 -13.86 -17.34
C ARG A 390 22.97 -14.84 -16.27
N GLY A 391 22.69 -16.13 -16.43
CA GLY A 391 23.03 -17.13 -15.42
C GLY A 391 22.65 -18.56 -15.78
N GLN A 392 22.88 -19.47 -14.83
CA GLN A 392 22.69 -20.91 -15.01
C GLN A 392 22.34 -21.59 -13.68
N VAL A 393 21.42 -22.55 -13.75
CA VAL A 393 20.97 -23.34 -12.60
C VAL A 393 20.84 -24.81 -12.96
N LEU A 394 21.00 -25.69 -11.97
CA LEU A 394 20.56 -27.09 -12.03
C LEU A 394 19.12 -27.20 -11.54
N ALA A 395 18.33 -28.03 -12.20
CA ALA A 395 16.95 -28.35 -11.84
C ALA A 395 16.66 -29.83 -12.15
N GLY A 396 15.62 -30.40 -11.53
CA GLY A 396 15.17 -31.76 -11.84
C GLY A 396 13.99 -31.75 -12.79
N ALA A 397 14.07 -32.47 -13.91
CA ALA A 397 13.06 -32.41 -14.97
C ALA A 397 11.77 -33.14 -14.58
N VAL A 398 10.64 -32.43 -14.70
CA VAL A 398 9.29 -32.99 -14.63
C VAL A 398 8.61 -32.83 -15.98
N VAL A 399 8.48 -33.93 -16.73
CA VAL A 399 7.89 -33.92 -18.07
C VAL A 399 6.37 -34.05 -17.94
N SER A 400 5.62 -33.04 -18.39
CA SER A 400 4.17 -32.96 -18.19
C SER A 400 3.50 -32.21 -19.34
N ASP A 401 2.43 -32.77 -19.89
CA ASP A 401 1.61 -32.17 -20.96
C ASP A 401 0.72 -31.02 -20.48
N ARG A 402 0.57 -30.83 -19.16
CA ARG A 402 -0.08 -29.65 -18.54
C ARG A 402 0.54 -28.30 -18.91
N TYR A 403 1.75 -28.28 -19.48
CA TYR A 403 2.45 -27.06 -19.89
C TYR A 403 2.47 -26.96 -21.40
N ALA A 404 2.21 -25.77 -21.95
CA ALA A 404 2.25 -25.54 -23.39
C ALA A 404 3.68 -25.75 -23.95
N PRO A 405 3.82 -26.22 -25.21
CA PRO A 405 5.12 -26.20 -25.90
C PRO A 405 5.73 -24.79 -25.90
N GLY A 406 7.05 -24.69 -25.78
CA GLY A 406 7.78 -23.42 -25.68
C GLY A 406 7.75 -22.76 -24.30
N VAL A 407 7.20 -23.44 -23.27
CA VAL A 407 7.12 -22.92 -21.90
C VAL A 407 7.78 -23.89 -20.93
N ALA A 408 8.57 -23.33 -20.00
CA ALA A 408 9.09 -24.04 -18.84
C ALA A 408 8.66 -23.33 -17.55
N ARG A 409 8.51 -24.07 -16.46
CA ARG A 409 8.20 -23.50 -15.15
C ARG A 409 9.19 -23.98 -14.10
N ILE A 410 9.70 -23.04 -13.30
CA ILE A 410 10.43 -23.30 -12.06
C ILE A 410 9.80 -22.38 -11.03
N HIS A 411 9.22 -22.91 -9.95
CA HIS A 411 8.59 -22.07 -8.95
C HIS A 411 9.60 -21.12 -8.30
N GLU A 412 9.16 -19.91 -7.94
CA GLU A 412 9.96 -19.04 -7.07
C GLU A 412 10.18 -19.70 -5.70
N GLY A 413 11.16 -19.21 -4.95
CA GLY A 413 11.36 -19.60 -3.54
C GLY A 413 12.51 -20.57 -3.32
N ALA A 414 12.99 -21.23 -4.37
CA ALA A 414 14.15 -22.11 -4.29
C ALA A 414 15.40 -21.32 -3.84
N TRP A 415 16.04 -21.77 -2.76
CA TRP A 415 17.20 -21.07 -2.19
C TRP A 415 18.38 -21.05 -3.18
N TYR A 416 19.08 -19.92 -3.23
CA TYR A 416 20.30 -19.81 -4.03
C TYR A 416 21.44 -20.55 -3.33
N ASP A 417 21.94 -21.60 -3.99
CA ASP A 417 23.08 -22.41 -3.54
C ASP A 417 24.15 -22.49 -4.64
N PRO A 418 25.06 -21.51 -4.71
CA PRO A 418 26.13 -21.51 -5.72
C PRO A 418 27.18 -22.59 -5.46
N ASP A 419 27.77 -23.12 -6.52
CA ASP A 419 28.98 -23.96 -6.43
C ASP A 419 30.20 -23.17 -5.96
N LYS A 420 30.29 -21.88 -6.34
CA LYS A 420 31.27 -20.92 -5.86
C LYS A 420 30.59 -19.66 -5.31
N GLY A 421 30.51 -19.54 -3.99
CA GLY A 421 29.88 -18.40 -3.32
C GLY A 421 30.55 -17.07 -3.66
N GLY A 422 29.77 -16.04 -3.94
CA GLY A 422 30.29 -14.67 -4.17
C GLY A 422 30.89 -14.40 -5.55
N GLU A 423 30.96 -15.40 -6.44
CA GLU A 423 31.41 -15.24 -7.82
C GLU A 423 30.22 -15.03 -8.78
N PRO A 424 30.11 -13.88 -9.48
CA PRO A 424 29.13 -13.72 -10.53
C PRO A 424 29.25 -14.81 -11.61
N GLY A 425 28.13 -15.44 -11.97
CA GLY A 425 28.07 -16.50 -13.00
C GLY A 425 28.25 -17.92 -12.47
N ALA A 426 28.49 -18.08 -11.16
CA ALA A 426 28.52 -19.38 -10.48
C ALA A 426 27.26 -20.22 -10.77
N LEU A 427 27.43 -21.54 -10.87
CA LEU A 427 26.33 -22.46 -11.12
C LEU A 427 25.49 -22.60 -9.84
N CYS A 428 24.21 -22.25 -9.92
CA CYS A 428 23.28 -22.56 -8.82
C CYS A 428 22.98 -24.05 -8.82
N LYS A 429 23.42 -24.76 -7.79
CA LYS A 429 23.28 -26.21 -7.66
C LYS A 429 21.85 -26.64 -7.30
N TYR A 430 20.99 -25.75 -6.80
CA TYR A 430 19.66 -26.11 -6.31
C TYR A 430 18.52 -25.78 -7.27
N GLY A 431 18.50 -24.56 -7.84
CA GLY A 431 17.50 -24.19 -8.86
C GLY A 431 16.79 -22.85 -8.67
N ASN A 432 17.42 -21.82 -8.08
CA ASN A 432 16.77 -20.51 -7.92
C ASN A 432 16.48 -19.85 -9.30
N PRO A 433 15.21 -19.65 -9.70
CA PRO A 433 14.89 -19.11 -11.03
C PRO A 433 15.33 -17.66 -11.22
N ASN A 434 15.49 -16.87 -10.15
CA ASN A 434 15.92 -15.47 -10.25
C ASN A 434 17.38 -15.31 -10.67
N VAL A 435 18.16 -16.40 -10.75
CA VAL A 435 19.47 -16.41 -11.42
C VAL A 435 19.32 -16.13 -12.93
N LEU A 436 18.16 -16.44 -13.51
CA LEU A 436 17.87 -16.34 -14.94
C LEU A 436 17.07 -15.09 -15.31
N THR A 437 16.40 -14.46 -14.34
CA THR A 437 15.54 -13.30 -14.57
C THR A 437 16.35 -12.05 -14.89
N ILE A 438 15.67 -11.05 -15.43
CA ILE A 438 16.25 -9.74 -15.75
C ILE A 438 15.75 -8.72 -14.73
N ASP A 439 16.63 -7.81 -14.30
CA ASP A 439 16.29 -6.69 -13.42
C ASP A 439 16.08 -5.42 -14.25
N ILE A 440 14.82 -5.04 -14.46
CA ILE A 440 14.40 -3.83 -15.20
C ILE A 440 13.19 -3.18 -14.52
N GLY A 441 12.93 -1.92 -14.84
CA GLY A 441 11.65 -1.26 -14.55
C GLY A 441 10.51 -1.80 -15.43
N THR A 442 9.27 -1.73 -14.93
CA THR A 442 8.09 -2.06 -15.74
C THR A 442 7.82 -0.99 -16.79
N SER A 443 7.87 0.27 -16.40
CA SER A 443 7.81 1.48 -17.23
C SER A 443 8.33 2.67 -16.43
N GLN A 444 8.46 3.84 -17.06
CA GLN A 444 8.73 5.11 -16.39
C GLN A 444 7.63 5.52 -15.40
N LEU A 445 6.38 5.06 -15.59
CA LEU A 445 5.27 5.37 -14.71
C LEU A 445 5.47 4.72 -13.33
N ALA A 446 5.48 3.40 -13.23
CA ALA A 446 5.45 2.77 -11.92
C ALA A 446 6.84 2.58 -11.31
N GLN A 447 7.89 2.31 -12.10
CA GLN A 447 9.17 1.76 -11.59
C GLN A 447 8.98 0.58 -10.60
N LEU A 448 7.80 -0.06 -10.61
CA LEU A 448 7.19 -1.12 -9.79
C LEU A 448 6.03 -0.69 -8.84
N PHE A 449 5.24 -1.68 -8.41
CA PHE A 449 3.87 -1.64 -7.88
C PHE A 449 3.50 -0.44 -6.96
N SER A 450 2.31 0.14 -7.20
CA SER A 450 1.72 1.48 -6.85
C SER A 450 1.88 2.09 -5.42
N ARG A 451 1.69 3.43 -5.28
CA ARG A 451 1.94 4.30 -4.08
C ARG A 451 0.82 5.35 -3.76
N GLU A 452 0.78 5.83 -2.49
CA GLU A 452 0.01 6.98 -1.92
C GLU A 452 0.59 8.41 -2.15
N LEU A 453 -0.17 9.44 -1.69
CA LEU A 453 0.02 10.91 -1.74
C LEU A 453 1.46 11.38 -1.51
N ASP A 454 1.88 12.43 -2.21
CA ASP A 454 3.30 12.68 -2.43
C ASP A 454 3.77 14.13 -2.19
N ASP A 455 5.09 14.31 -2.13
CA ASP A 455 5.71 15.60 -1.76
C ASP A 455 5.50 16.71 -2.80
N GLU A 456 4.99 16.39 -4.00
CA GLU A 456 4.73 17.37 -5.06
C GLU A 456 3.45 18.14 -4.77
N GLN A 457 2.42 17.46 -4.26
CA GLN A 457 1.18 18.10 -3.80
C GLN A 457 1.44 19.03 -2.60
N LEU A 458 2.39 18.68 -1.72
CA LEU A 458 2.86 19.58 -0.66
C LEU A 458 3.62 20.78 -1.19
N THR A 459 4.47 20.57 -2.21
CA THR A 459 5.19 21.65 -2.87
C THR A 459 4.24 22.61 -3.59
N GLN A 460 3.13 22.09 -4.16
CA GLN A 460 2.12 22.90 -4.83
C GLN A 460 1.44 23.90 -3.90
N ILE A 461 1.20 23.54 -2.63
CA ILE A 461 0.61 24.43 -1.63
C ILE A 461 1.53 25.62 -1.31
N ALA A 462 2.85 25.46 -1.48
CA ALA A 462 3.85 26.53 -1.33
C ALA A 462 4.21 27.23 -2.66
N SER A 463 3.52 26.91 -3.76
CA SER A 463 3.86 27.43 -5.09
C SER A 463 3.46 28.90 -5.29
N ALA A 464 4.07 29.55 -6.29
CA ALA A 464 3.71 30.91 -6.70
C ALA A 464 2.24 31.01 -7.15
N GLN A 465 1.68 29.97 -7.77
CA GLN A 465 0.27 29.92 -8.17
C GLN A 465 -0.65 29.97 -6.95
N MET A 466 -0.30 29.26 -5.87
CA MET A 466 -1.07 29.30 -4.62
C MET A 466 -0.92 30.66 -3.92
N ALA A 467 0.25 31.29 -4.00
CA ALA A 467 0.47 32.64 -3.49
C ALA A 467 -0.38 33.71 -4.23
N GLU A 468 -0.56 33.58 -5.54
CA GLU A 468 -1.50 34.42 -6.31
C GLU A 468 -2.94 34.23 -5.85
N TRP A 469 -3.36 32.97 -5.61
CA TRP A 469 -4.69 32.66 -5.08
C TRP A 469 -4.91 33.21 -3.66
N PHE A 470 -3.91 33.09 -2.78
CA PHE A 470 -3.98 33.72 -1.45
C PHE A 470 -4.04 35.24 -1.52
N SER A 471 -3.33 35.85 -2.47
CA SER A 471 -3.40 37.29 -2.70
C SER A 471 -4.81 37.73 -3.13
N LEU A 472 -5.50 36.92 -3.93
CA LEU A 472 -6.90 37.14 -4.26
C LEU A 472 -7.78 37.03 -3.01
N LEU A 473 -7.61 36.01 -2.16
CA LEU A 473 -8.40 35.90 -0.93
C LEU A 473 -8.20 37.09 0.02
N LYS A 474 -6.98 37.65 0.08
CA LYS A 474 -6.68 38.83 0.90
C LYS A 474 -7.31 40.12 0.37
N SER A 475 -7.84 40.15 -0.86
CA SER A 475 -8.60 41.32 -1.34
C SER A 475 -9.91 41.50 -0.57
N GLU A 476 -10.41 40.44 0.09
CA GLU A 476 -11.50 40.50 1.05
C GLU A 476 -10.96 40.78 2.46
N PRO A 477 -11.17 42.00 3.02
CA PRO A 477 -10.55 42.40 4.29
C PRO A 477 -10.73 41.41 5.46
N PRO A 478 -11.89 40.76 5.65
CA PRO A 478 -12.06 39.81 6.75
C PRO A 478 -11.16 38.57 6.63
N LEU A 479 -10.80 38.13 5.42
CA LEU A 479 -9.99 36.92 5.20
C LEU A 479 -8.50 37.15 5.46
N THR A 480 -8.04 38.40 5.43
CA THR A 480 -6.60 38.74 5.45
C THR A 480 -5.85 38.08 6.61
N ALA A 481 -6.39 38.13 7.83
CA ALA A 481 -5.74 37.58 9.00
C ALA A 481 -5.65 36.04 8.96
N ALA A 482 -6.70 35.37 8.49
CA ALA A 482 -6.74 33.91 8.40
C ALA A 482 -5.82 33.38 7.29
N VAL A 483 -5.78 34.07 6.14
CA VAL A 483 -4.86 33.73 5.04
C VAL A 483 -3.41 33.92 5.47
N ASN A 484 -3.06 35.03 6.14
CA ASN A 484 -1.71 35.23 6.66
C ASN A 484 -1.31 34.15 7.69
N ALA A 485 -2.25 33.70 8.53
CA ALA A 485 -2.01 32.62 9.47
C ALA A 485 -1.72 31.28 8.76
N LEU A 486 -2.47 30.97 7.68
CA LEU A 486 -2.24 29.78 6.89
C LEU A 486 -0.92 29.83 6.11
N GLU A 487 -0.61 30.96 5.47
CA GLU A 487 0.68 31.15 4.78
C GLU A 487 1.87 31.00 5.73
N ASN A 488 1.78 31.52 6.96
CA ASN A 488 2.82 31.34 7.96
C ASN A 488 3.02 29.84 8.32
N ARG A 489 1.94 29.05 8.34
CA ARG A 489 2.01 27.60 8.58
C ARG A 489 2.53 26.85 7.37
N ILE A 490 2.19 27.29 6.16
CA ILE A 490 2.76 26.76 4.91
C ILE A 490 4.27 27.06 4.85
N ALA A 491 4.70 28.27 5.21
CA ALA A 491 6.12 28.60 5.32
C ALA A 491 6.82 27.74 6.38
N ALA A 492 6.20 27.56 7.56
CA ALA A 492 6.73 26.66 8.59
C ALA A 492 6.79 25.19 8.13
N LEU A 493 5.88 24.74 7.26
CA LEU A 493 5.91 23.40 6.65
C LEU A 493 7.12 23.19 5.76
N THR A 494 7.53 24.21 4.99
CA THR A 494 8.68 24.09 4.08
C THR A 494 10.01 23.83 4.78
N VAL A 495 10.06 24.05 6.10
CA VAL A 495 11.25 23.82 6.94
C VAL A 495 11.01 22.73 8.00
N ARG A 496 9.85 22.05 7.97
CA ARG A 496 9.54 20.93 8.87
C ARG A 496 10.11 19.64 8.28
N ASP A 497 10.94 18.93 9.05
CA ASP A 497 11.42 17.61 8.66
C ASP A 497 10.23 16.66 8.48
N ASP A 498 10.28 15.84 7.43
CA ASP A 498 9.23 14.87 7.10
C ASP A 498 7.81 15.46 7.04
N ALA A 499 7.67 16.72 6.62
CA ALA A 499 6.41 17.49 6.59
C ALA A 499 5.18 16.70 6.10
N ARG A 500 5.34 15.78 5.14
CA ARG A 500 4.27 14.90 4.66
C ARG A 500 3.79 13.90 5.70
N LEU A 501 4.73 13.16 6.31
CA LEU A 501 4.43 12.15 7.32
C LEU A 501 3.90 12.82 8.59
N GLU A 502 4.49 13.95 8.93
CA GLU A 502 4.10 14.77 10.07
C GLU A 502 2.70 15.37 9.92
N LEU A 503 2.36 15.92 8.75
CA LEU A 503 0.98 16.37 8.49
C LEU A 503 -0.01 15.21 8.49
N ALA A 504 0.36 14.05 7.97
CA ALA A 504 -0.50 12.86 8.03
C ALA A 504 -0.72 12.40 9.47
N ALA A 505 0.31 12.47 10.31
CA ALA A 505 0.21 12.17 11.74
C ALA A 505 -0.66 13.20 12.47
N ASP A 506 -0.45 14.49 12.21
CA ASP A 506 -1.28 15.59 12.75
C ASP A 506 -2.75 15.41 12.35
N PHE A 507 -3.02 15.05 11.09
CA PHE A 507 -4.37 14.77 10.58
C PHE A 507 -5.00 13.59 11.32
N CYS A 508 -4.28 12.47 11.45
CA CYS A 508 -4.78 11.29 12.14
C CYS A 508 -5.06 11.58 13.61
N GLY A 509 -4.14 12.26 14.28
CA GLY A 509 -4.29 12.67 15.68
C GLY A 509 -5.47 13.61 15.90
N LEU A 510 -5.69 14.53 14.96
CA LEU A 510 -6.70 15.56 15.10
C LEU A 510 -8.11 15.10 14.74
N PHE A 511 -8.26 14.32 13.66
CA PHE A 511 -9.56 14.02 13.06
C PHE A 511 -10.01 12.56 13.21
N LEU A 512 -9.10 11.63 13.51
CA LEU A 512 -9.42 10.19 13.55
C LEU A 512 -9.39 9.57 14.95
N MET A 513 -9.05 10.37 15.98
CA MET A 513 -8.99 9.94 17.39
C MET A 513 -10.30 10.22 18.14
N THR A 514 -10.54 9.53 19.27
CA THR A 514 -11.79 9.66 20.04
C THR A 514 -11.84 10.88 20.98
N ASP A 515 -13.05 11.24 21.39
CA ASP A 515 -13.63 12.58 21.52
C ASP A 515 -13.06 13.51 22.61
N LYS A 516 -12.06 13.08 23.38
CA LYS A 516 -11.49 13.90 24.46
C LYS A 516 -10.34 14.79 24.03
N GLN A 517 -9.69 14.52 22.89
CA GLN A 517 -8.56 15.28 22.37
C GLN A 517 -8.57 15.35 20.83
N ALA A 518 -9.75 15.49 20.23
CA ALA A 518 -9.91 15.51 18.77
C ALA A 518 -10.89 16.63 18.35
N ALA A 519 -10.76 17.04 17.10
CA ALA A 519 -11.67 17.96 16.42
C ALA A 519 -12.43 17.18 15.34
N LEU A 520 -13.27 16.24 15.76
CA LEU A 520 -14.00 15.38 14.82
C LEU A 520 -14.83 16.21 13.83
N PRO A 521 -14.71 16.01 12.51
CA PRO A 521 -15.34 16.87 11.50
C PRO A 521 -16.83 16.56 11.28
N TYR A 522 -17.59 16.22 12.32
CA TYR A 522 -19.03 15.90 12.23
C TYR A 522 -19.85 16.86 13.10
N ALA A 523 -20.96 17.38 12.59
CA ALA A 523 -21.80 18.32 13.34
C ALA A 523 -22.34 17.72 14.66
N SER A 524 -22.67 16.43 14.66
CA SER A 524 -23.14 15.67 15.82
C SER A 524 -22.13 15.61 16.97
N ALA A 525 -20.83 15.70 16.69
CA ALA A 525 -19.78 15.81 17.70
C ALA A 525 -19.88 17.12 18.52
N TYR A 526 -20.65 18.08 18.03
CA TYR A 526 -20.87 19.42 18.61
C TYR A 526 -22.33 19.66 18.99
N LYS A 527 -23.09 18.58 19.25
CA LYS A 527 -24.50 18.59 19.72
C LYS A 527 -25.49 19.12 18.68
N GLN A 528 -25.20 18.96 17.39
CA GLN A 528 -26.15 19.24 16.32
C GLN A 528 -26.93 18.01 15.86
N ASP A 529 -28.13 18.25 15.34
CA ASP A 529 -29.01 17.22 14.82
C ASP A 529 -28.59 16.82 13.39
N GLU A 530 -28.08 15.60 13.24
CA GLU A 530 -27.73 15.00 11.94
C GLU A 530 -28.91 15.03 10.94
N GLN A 531 -30.16 15.14 11.41
CA GLN A 531 -31.33 15.25 10.53
C GLN A 531 -31.44 16.62 9.85
N GLU A 532 -30.73 17.65 10.30
CA GLU A 532 -30.75 18.96 9.66
C GLU A 532 -30.10 18.92 8.27
N ILE A 533 -28.88 18.39 8.16
CA ILE A 533 -28.18 18.29 6.87
C ILE A 533 -28.90 17.33 5.90
N LYS A 534 -29.45 16.22 6.40
CA LYS A 534 -30.25 15.29 5.60
C LYS A 534 -31.45 15.97 4.96
N ARG A 535 -32.15 16.85 5.70
CA ARG A 535 -33.26 17.65 5.14
C ARG A 535 -32.78 18.66 4.10
N LEU A 536 -31.65 19.34 4.34
CA LEU A 536 -31.10 20.30 3.40
C LEU A 536 -30.68 19.65 2.08
N LEU A 537 -30.07 18.47 2.14
CA LEU A 537 -29.72 17.67 0.96
C LEU A 537 -30.97 17.32 0.17
N VAL A 538 -32.00 16.76 0.83
CA VAL A 538 -33.27 16.41 0.15
C VAL A 538 -33.95 17.63 -0.47
N GLU A 539 -33.96 18.79 0.23
CA GLU A 539 -34.53 20.02 -0.33
C GLU A 539 -33.75 20.56 -1.54
N ALA A 540 -32.44 20.28 -1.61
CA ALA A 540 -31.56 20.58 -2.72
C ALA A 540 -31.63 19.53 -3.84
N GLY A 541 -32.36 18.42 -3.66
CA GLY A 541 -32.43 17.32 -4.61
C GLY A 541 -31.23 16.37 -4.55
N MET A 542 -30.47 16.41 -3.45
CA MET A 542 -29.35 15.52 -3.16
C MET A 542 -29.78 14.48 -2.13
N GLU A 543 -29.22 13.27 -2.21
CA GLU A 543 -29.47 12.22 -1.21
C GLU A 543 -28.15 11.77 -0.57
N THR A 544 -28.21 11.31 0.67
CA THR A 544 -27.03 10.69 1.30
C THR A 544 -27.03 9.21 0.93
N SER A 545 -25.97 8.74 0.31
CA SER A 545 -25.82 7.33 -0.01
C SER A 545 -25.64 6.51 1.27
N GLY A 546 -26.45 5.46 1.43
CA GLY A 546 -26.31 4.51 2.55
C GLY A 546 -25.04 3.63 2.45
N ASN A 547 -24.25 3.79 1.40
CA ASN A 547 -23.01 3.05 1.14
C ASN A 547 -21.75 3.81 1.58
N PHE A 548 -21.88 5.10 1.95
CA PHE A 548 -20.80 5.89 2.52
C PHE A 548 -20.76 5.65 4.04
N ASN A 549 -19.66 5.09 4.53
CA ASN A 549 -19.51 4.73 5.95
C ASN A 549 -19.32 5.94 6.88
N GLU A 550 -19.20 7.15 6.32
CA GLU A 550 -19.12 8.39 7.10
C GLU A 550 -20.51 8.97 7.30
N SER A 551 -20.71 9.59 8.46
CA SER A 551 -21.97 10.22 8.81
C SER A 551 -22.31 11.39 7.86
N ALA A 552 -23.60 11.56 7.56
CA ALA A 552 -24.11 12.58 6.64
C ALA A 552 -23.81 14.02 7.08
N ASP A 553 -23.46 14.20 8.34
CA ASP A 553 -23.11 15.47 8.95
C ASP A 553 -21.61 15.77 8.98
N HIS A 554 -20.81 15.03 8.21
CA HIS A 554 -19.41 15.33 7.99
C HIS A 554 -19.25 16.69 7.29
N LEU A 555 -18.25 17.49 7.68
CA LEU A 555 -17.98 18.84 7.19
C LEU A 555 -17.95 18.89 5.66
N ALA A 556 -17.30 17.91 5.02
CA ALA A 556 -17.20 17.84 3.57
C ALA A 556 -18.57 17.81 2.87
N ILE A 557 -19.60 17.20 3.47
CA ILE A 557 -20.96 17.14 2.90
C ILE A 557 -21.59 18.54 2.87
N TYR A 558 -21.38 19.34 3.91
CA TYR A 558 -21.86 20.73 3.93
C TYR A 558 -21.15 21.59 2.87
N LEU A 559 -19.84 21.40 2.69
CA LEU A 559 -19.07 22.14 1.68
C LEU A 559 -19.46 21.74 0.25
N GLU A 560 -19.70 20.46 0.03
CA GLU A 560 -20.18 19.95 -1.25
C GLU A 560 -21.57 20.49 -1.58
N LEU A 561 -22.49 20.51 -0.60
CA LEU A 561 -23.81 21.13 -0.78
C LEU A 561 -23.70 22.62 -1.16
N LEU A 562 -22.81 23.39 -0.53
CA LEU A 562 -22.60 24.80 -0.90
C LEU A 562 -22.03 24.95 -2.32
N SER A 563 -21.10 24.06 -2.71
CA SER A 563 -20.52 24.01 -4.06
C SER A 563 -21.59 23.69 -5.11
N HIS A 564 -22.37 22.64 -4.89
CA HIS A 564 -23.48 22.23 -5.75
C HIS A 564 -24.51 23.36 -5.95
N LEU A 565 -24.89 24.03 -4.86
CA LEU A 565 -25.80 25.17 -4.90
C LEU A 565 -25.22 26.35 -5.70
N HIS A 566 -23.90 26.62 -5.57
CA HIS A 566 -23.24 27.66 -6.35
C HIS A 566 -23.28 27.37 -7.86
N PHE A 567 -22.92 26.16 -8.28
CA PHE A 567 -22.97 25.78 -9.70
C PHE A 567 -24.41 25.78 -10.25
N SER A 568 -25.39 25.38 -9.43
CA SER A 568 -26.81 25.40 -9.80
C SER A 568 -27.35 26.80 -10.15
N LEU A 569 -26.74 27.88 -9.64
CA LEU A 569 -27.09 29.25 -10.03
C LEU A 569 -26.81 29.54 -11.51
N GLY A 570 -25.80 28.86 -12.08
CA GLY A 570 -25.41 29.01 -13.49
C GLY A 570 -26.28 28.24 -14.48
N GLU A 571 -27.00 27.20 -14.01
CA GLU A 571 -27.76 26.29 -14.89
C GLU A 571 -29.20 26.75 -15.15
N GLY A 572 -29.77 27.60 -14.28
CA GLY A 572 -31.09 28.22 -14.48
C GLY A 572 -32.30 27.28 -14.34
N THR A 573 -32.07 26.03 -13.90
CA THR A 573 -33.10 24.98 -13.76
C THR A 573 -33.89 25.10 -12.45
N VAL A 574 -33.29 25.65 -11.39
CA VAL A 574 -33.92 25.89 -10.09
C VAL A 574 -34.01 27.41 -9.83
N PRO A 575 -35.13 27.94 -9.32
CA PRO A 575 -35.25 29.38 -9.06
C PRO A 575 -34.14 29.88 -8.12
N ALA A 576 -33.42 30.94 -8.52
CA ALA A 576 -32.32 31.52 -7.74
C ALA A 576 -32.69 31.78 -6.27
N ARG A 577 -33.90 32.31 -6.00
CA ARG A 577 -34.42 32.50 -4.63
C ARG A 577 -34.45 31.22 -3.77
N ARG A 578 -34.69 30.06 -4.38
CA ARG A 578 -34.70 28.77 -3.68
C ARG A 578 -33.27 28.32 -3.39
N ILE A 579 -32.36 28.49 -4.34
CA ILE A 579 -30.93 28.19 -4.17
C ILE A 579 -30.34 29.09 -3.06
N ASP A 580 -30.59 30.40 -3.12
CA ASP A 580 -30.12 31.35 -2.11
C ASP A 580 -30.65 30.99 -0.71
N SER A 581 -31.93 30.60 -0.62
CA SER A 581 -32.54 30.14 0.64
C SER A 581 -31.84 28.89 1.19
N LEU A 582 -31.56 27.89 0.35
CA LEU A 582 -30.86 26.67 0.77
C LEU A 582 -29.41 26.94 1.16
N ARG A 583 -28.74 27.82 0.42
CA ARG A 583 -27.37 28.25 0.71
C ARG A 583 -27.31 28.94 2.07
N GLN A 584 -28.25 29.84 2.35
CA GLN A 584 -28.35 30.52 3.64
C GLN A 584 -28.67 29.57 4.80
N LYS A 585 -29.57 28.60 4.60
CA LYS A 585 -29.82 27.56 5.62
C LYS A 585 -28.57 26.72 5.89
N THR A 586 -27.83 26.33 4.86
CA THR A 586 -26.60 25.54 4.96
C THR A 586 -25.49 26.30 5.69
N LEU A 587 -25.26 27.57 5.33
CA LEU A 587 -24.33 28.45 6.03
C LEU A 587 -24.75 28.66 7.49
N THR A 588 -26.05 28.82 7.76
CA THR A 588 -26.58 28.93 9.12
C THR A 588 -26.29 27.67 9.94
N ALA A 589 -26.50 26.48 9.36
CA ALA A 589 -26.21 25.22 10.02
C ALA A 589 -24.71 25.06 10.34
N LEU A 590 -23.82 25.38 9.39
CA LEU A 590 -22.37 25.37 9.63
C LEU A 590 -21.96 26.30 10.78
N ARG A 591 -22.50 27.52 10.84
CA ARG A 591 -22.19 28.50 11.90
C ARG A 591 -22.54 28.02 13.30
N GLN A 592 -23.42 27.03 13.45
CA GLN A 592 -23.82 26.54 14.77
C GLN A 592 -22.76 25.64 15.42
N TRP A 593 -21.84 25.05 14.64
CA TRP A 593 -20.86 24.09 15.16
C TRP A 593 -19.43 24.31 14.66
N LEU A 594 -19.25 24.87 13.46
CA LEU A 594 -17.94 25.17 12.89
C LEU A 594 -17.04 26.04 13.79
N PRO A 595 -17.56 27.02 14.57
CA PRO A 595 -16.72 27.77 15.52
C PRO A 595 -16.09 26.88 16.62
N GLU A 596 -16.85 25.92 17.14
CA GLU A 596 -16.38 24.99 18.17
C GLU A 596 -15.43 23.94 17.55
N PHE A 597 -15.69 23.49 16.32
CA PHE A 597 -14.76 22.68 15.55
C PHE A 597 -13.41 23.39 15.35
N ALA A 598 -13.43 24.63 14.86
CA ALA A 598 -12.22 25.43 14.67
C ALA A 598 -11.49 25.72 16.00
N ALA A 599 -12.24 25.90 17.10
CA ALA A 599 -11.66 26.04 18.44
C ALA A 599 -10.94 24.76 18.89
N ARG A 600 -11.52 23.58 18.64
CA ARG A 600 -10.87 22.29 18.91
C ARG A 600 -9.67 22.04 18.00
N CYS A 601 -9.74 22.41 16.73
CA CYS A 601 -8.58 22.38 15.84
C CYS A 601 -7.45 23.22 16.41
N ARG A 602 -7.71 24.46 16.85
CA ARG A 602 -6.69 25.28 17.55
C ARG A 602 -6.17 24.66 18.85
N GLN A 603 -7.01 23.92 19.57
CA GLN A 603 -6.65 23.34 20.85
C GLN A 603 -5.77 22.10 20.70
N TYR A 604 -6.02 21.27 19.68
CA TYR A 604 -5.42 19.94 19.54
C TYR A 604 -4.45 19.80 18.37
N ASP A 605 -4.46 20.72 17.40
CA ASP A 605 -3.44 20.79 16.34
C ASP A 605 -2.18 21.51 16.85
N SER A 606 -1.26 20.74 17.41
CA SER A 606 -0.03 21.27 17.99
C SER A 606 0.85 22.03 16.99
N PHE A 607 0.84 21.63 15.71
CA PHE A 607 1.59 22.30 14.65
C PHE A 607 0.84 23.51 14.09
N GLY A 608 -0.49 23.44 14.06
CA GLY A 608 -1.39 24.55 13.79
C GLY A 608 -1.75 24.76 12.31
N PHE A 609 -1.39 23.83 11.42
CA PHE A 609 -1.74 23.90 10.00
C PHE A 609 -3.24 23.71 9.76
N TYR A 610 -3.83 22.65 10.29
CA TYR A 610 -5.26 22.37 10.22
C TYR A 610 -6.06 23.36 11.05
N ALA A 611 -5.50 23.88 12.14
CA ALA A 611 -6.06 25.01 12.88
C ALA A 611 -6.18 26.26 12.01
N ALA A 612 -5.13 26.62 11.27
CA ALA A 612 -5.16 27.76 10.36
C ALA A 612 -6.15 27.54 9.20
N LEU A 613 -6.20 26.31 8.66
CA LEU A 613 -7.13 25.95 7.59
C LEU A 613 -8.59 25.99 8.05
N SER A 614 -8.90 25.43 9.23
CA SER A 614 -10.24 25.49 9.81
C SER A 614 -10.68 26.92 10.15
N GLN A 615 -9.74 27.78 10.55
CA GLN A 615 -10.03 29.19 10.78
C GLN A 615 -10.30 29.94 9.48
N LEU A 616 -9.53 29.67 8.42
CA LEU A 616 -9.81 30.23 7.09
C LEU A 616 -11.21 29.82 6.62
N LEU A 617 -11.57 28.55 6.78
CA LEU A 617 -12.90 28.05 6.45
C LEU A 617 -14.01 28.75 7.26
N LEU A 618 -13.82 28.93 8.57
CA LEU A 618 -14.79 29.62 9.41
C LEU A 618 -15.03 31.06 8.93
N VAL A 619 -13.97 31.82 8.65
CA VAL A 619 -14.10 33.20 8.18
C VAL A 619 -14.74 33.25 6.79
N LEU A 620 -14.40 32.30 5.90
CA LEU A 620 -15.06 32.16 4.59
C LEU A 620 -16.58 31.97 4.77
N VAL A 621 -17.00 31.03 5.61
CA VAL A 621 -18.42 30.78 5.90
C VAL A 621 -19.12 32.01 6.51
N GLU A 622 -18.43 32.78 7.36
CA GLU A 622 -18.97 34.01 7.94
C GLU A 622 -19.13 35.14 6.91
N CYS A 623 -18.13 35.34 6.04
CA CYS A 623 -18.20 36.29 4.93
C CYS A 623 -19.33 35.95 3.97
N ASP A 624 -19.41 34.67 3.60
CA ASP A 624 -20.37 34.16 2.63
C ASP A 624 -21.82 34.25 3.13
N HIS A 625 -21.99 34.21 4.46
CA HIS A 625 -23.29 34.43 5.11
C HIS A 625 -23.66 35.93 5.20
N GLN A 626 -22.69 36.83 5.27
CA GLN A 626 -22.92 38.28 5.38
C GLN A 626 -23.14 38.97 4.02
N ASN A 627 -22.54 38.45 2.95
CA ASN A 627 -22.76 38.92 1.58
C ASN A 627 -24.16 38.48 1.11
N ARG A 628 -25.14 39.38 1.27
CA ARG A 628 -26.53 39.24 0.82
C ARG A 628 -26.71 39.50 -0.66
#